data_AF-A0A933VX95-F1
#
_entry.id   AF-A0A933VX95-F1
#
_cell.length_a   1.000
_cell.length_b   1.000
_cell.length_c   1.000
_cell.angle_alpha   90.00
_cell.angle_beta   90.00
_cell.angle_gamma   90.00
#
_symmetry.space_group_name_H-M   'P 1'
#
loop_
_entity.id
_entity.type
_entity.pdbx_description
1 polymer ?
#
loop_
_entity_poly.entity_id
_entity_poly.type
_entity_poly.pdbx_seq_one_letter_code
_entity_poly.pdbx_strand_id
1 'polypeptide(L)'
;MMQSIEILLILAGALLLVLSVYLERKHRAETTPPPPKQAAFGLTADNALKLQASLTELLRELQTLGQDVAVDLEGKLGELKELLHLADKKLEELSEAEDKCAPRQSEQPQKDKQTPLAMKPGPELQITVEDDYPPQPTNRYREIYRMADEGLSIDEIARRAQLGKGEIQLILSLRKKD
;
A
#
# COMPACT_ATOMS: atom_id res chain seq x y z
N MET A 1 -25.46 -14.38 -7.96
CA MET A 1 -24.11 -14.25 -7.36
C MET A 1 -23.86 -15.23 -6.21
N MET A 2 -24.78 -15.42 -5.25
CA MET A 2 -24.55 -16.36 -4.12
C MET A 2 -24.36 -17.83 -4.54
N GLN A 3 -25.15 -18.34 -5.50
CA GLN A 3 -25.01 -19.71 -6.00
C GLN A 3 -23.63 -19.98 -6.65
N SER A 4 -23.00 -18.97 -7.24
CA SER A 4 -21.68 -19.09 -7.86
C SER A 4 -20.57 -19.29 -6.82
N ILE A 5 -20.73 -18.72 -5.62
CA ILE A 5 -19.77 -18.81 -4.51
C ILE A 5 -19.80 -20.20 -3.88
N GLU A 6 -20.99 -20.77 -3.68
CA GLU A 6 -21.16 -22.12 -3.13
C GLU A 6 -20.51 -23.19 -4.02
N ILE A 7 -20.69 -23.09 -5.34
CA ILE A 7 -20.07 -24.00 -6.31
C ILE A 7 -18.54 -23.88 -6.28
N LEU A 8 -18.01 -22.67 -6.16
CA LEU A 8 -16.56 -22.43 -6.11
C LEU A 8 -15.94 -23.01 -4.82
N LEU A 9 -16.63 -22.88 -3.69
CA LEU A 9 -16.19 -23.48 -2.41
C LEU A 9 -16.16 -25.01 -2.45
N ILE A 10 -17.19 -25.64 -3.03
CA ILE A 10 -17.23 -27.11 -3.18
C ILE A 10 -16.09 -27.58 -4.08
N LEU A 11 -15.81 -26.86 -5.17
CA LEU A 11 -14.76 -27.23 -6.12
C LEU A 11 -13.36 -27.05 -5.53
N ALA A 12 -13.12 -25.97 -4.78
CA ALA A 12 -11.87 -25.76 -4.05
C ALA A 12 -11.65 -26.82 -2.96
N GLY A 13 -12.71 -27.19 -2.24
CA GLY A 13 -12.67 -28.26 -1.23
C GLY A 13 -12.33 -29.61 -1.84
N ALA A 14 -12.97 -29.97 -2.96
CA ALA A 14 -12.67 -31.19 -3.69
C ALA A 14 -11.22 -31.23 -4.20
N LEU A 15 -10.71 -30.09 -4.71
CA LEU A 15 -9.33 -29.97 -5.16
C LEU A 15 -8.32 -30.19 -4.02
N LEU A 16 -8.56 -29.60 -2.84
CA LEU A 16 -7.72 -29.81 -1.66
C LEU A 16 -7.74 -31.26 -1.17
N LEU A 17 -8.90 -31.92 -1.22
CA LEU A 17 -9.03 -33.32 -0.84
C LEU A 17 -8.23 -34.23 -1.78
N VAL A 18 -8.32 -34.00 -3.09
CA VAL A 18 -7.53 -34.72 -4.10
C VAL A 18 -6.04 -34.46 -3.93
N LEU A 19 -5.64 -33.21 -3.65
CA LEU A 19 -4.23 -32.86 -3.43
C LEU A 19 -3.67 -33.52 -2.17
N SER A 20 -4.45 -33.58 -1.09
CA SER A 20 -4.09 -34.25 0.16
C SER A 20 -3.85 -35.74 -0.06
N VAL A 21 -4.77 -36.42 -0.75
CA VAL A 21 -4.64 -37.86 -1.09
C VAL A 21 -3.46 -38.10 -2.03
N TYR A 22 -3.20 -37.18 -2.97
CA TYR A 22 -2.07 -37.28 -3.89
C TYR A 22 -0.72 -37.16 -3.16
N LEU A 23 -0.61 -36.24 -2.20
CA LEU A 23 0.57 -36.08 -1.36
C LEU A 23 0.81 -37.31 -0.49
N GLU A 24 -0.24 -37.87 0.11
CA GLU A 24 -0.13 -39.06 0.96
C GLU A 24 0.28 -40.31 0.15
N ARG A 25 -0.22 -40.44 -1.08
CA ARG A 25 0.21 -41.51 -2.00
C ARG A 25 1.67 -41.37 -2.42
N LYS A 26 2.13 -40.14 -2.67
CA LYS A 26 3.55 -39.90 -3.01
C LYS A 26 4.47 -40.32 -1.86
N HIS A 27 4.07 -40.08 -0.61
CA HIS A 27 4.84 -40.53 0.56
C HIS A 27 4.82 -42.06 0.77
N ARG A 28 3.80 -42.77 0.31
CA ARG A 28 3.70 -44.23 0.44
C ARG A 28 4.41 -45.01 -0.69
N ALA A 29 4.78 -44.36 -1.79
CA ALA A 29 5.44 -45.03 -2.91
C ALA A 29 6.95 -45.29 -2.69
N GLU A 30 7.56 -44.73 -1.63
CA GLU A 30 8.98 -44.89 -1.33
C GLU A 30 9.29 -45.94 -0.23
N THR A 31 8.29 -46.64 0.30
CA THR A 31 8.48 -47.70 1.31
C THR A 31 8.50 -49.11 0.71
N THR A 32 9.46 -49.37 -0.17
CA THR A 32 10.04 -50.72 -0.29
C THR A 32 11.20 -50.77 0.72
N PRO A 33 11.25 -51.71 1.68
CA PRO A 33 12.22 -51.64 2.78
C PRO A 33 13.62 -52.16 2.35
N PRO A 34 14.65 -51.31 2.21
CA PRO A 34 16.03 -51.74 2.31
C PRO A 34 16.41 -52.01 3.78
N PRO A 35 17.41 -52.87 4.05
CA PRO A 35 17.85 -53.21 5.40
C PRO A 35 18.30 -51.98 6.21
N PRO A 36 18.22 -52.03 7.56
CA PRO A 36 18.39 -50.90 8.44
C PRO A 36 19.85 -50.42 8.44
N LYS A 37 20.18 -49.55 7.49
CA LYS A 37 21.25 -48.57 7.66
C LYS A 37 20.60 -47.35 8.28
N GLN A 38 20.98 -47.08 9.51
CA GLN A 38 20.70 -45.86 10.24
C GLN A 38 21.16 -44.67 9.39
N ALA A 39 20.29 -44.18 8.51
CA ALA A 39 20.42 -42.86 7.95
C ALA A 39 20.06 -41.90 9.09
N ALA A 40 21.05 -41.68 9.96
CA ALA A 40 21.08 -40.52 10.81
C ALA A 40 20.83 -39.33 9.90
N PHE A 41 19.65 -38.74 10.04
CA PHE A 41 19.27 -37.47 9.44
C PHE A 41 20.23 -36.44 10.03
N GLY A 42 21.41 -36.33 9.41
CA GLY A 42 22.56 -35.59 9.89
C GLY A 42 22.37 -34.09 9.71
N LEU A 43 21.41 -33.53 10.45
CA LEU A 43 21.62 -32.20 11.01
C LEU A 43 22.79 -32.36 11.99
N THR A 44 24.00 -32.23 11.48
CA THR A 44 25.21 -32.18 12.30
C THR A 44 25.00 -31.11 13.37
N ALA A 45 25.38 -31.40 14.62
CA ALA A 45 25.25 -30.47 15.73
C ALA A 45 25.84 -29.08 15.39
N ASP A 46 26.87 -29.06 14.55
CA ASP A 46 27.51 -27.86 14.02
C ASP A 46 26.55 -26.96 13.19
N ASN A 47 25.64 -27.56 12.41
CA ASN A 47 24.66 -26.80 11.64
C ASN A 47 23.59 -26.19 12.54
N ALA A 48 23.21 -26.89 13.62
CA ALA A 48 22.28 -26.35 14.62
C ALA A 48 22.88 -25.16 15.37
N LEU A 49 24.16 -25.24 15.74
CA LEU A 49 24.89 -24.13 16.38
C LEU A 49 25.04 -22.93 15.44
N LYS A 50 25.39 -23.15 14.16
CA LYS A 50 25.45 -22.08 13.15
C LYS A 50 24.09 -21.42 12.93
N LEU A 51 23.01 -22.20 12.88
CA LEU A 51 21.66 -21.68 12.75
C LEU A 51 21.29 -20.82 13.96
N GLN A 52 21.57 -21.31 15.17
CA GLN A 52 21.32 -20.56 16.39
C GLN A 52 22.08 -19.23 16.39
N ALA A 53 23.36 -19.22 16.01
CA ALA A 53 24.16 -18.01 15.89
C ALA A 53 23.59 -17.02 14.85
N SER A 54 23.13 -17.53 13.69
CA SER A 54 22.51 -16.69 12.67
C SER A 54 21.18 -16.08 13.11
N LEU A 55 20.37 -16.82 13.88
CA LEU A 55 19.12 -16.31 14.45
C LEU A 55 19.38 -15.25 15.51
N THR A 56 20.40 -15.43 16.36
CA THR A 56 20.77 -14.41 17.34
C THR A 56 21.29 -13.14 16.68
N GLU A 57 22.05 -13.23 15.59
CA GLU A 57 22.49 -12.05 14.85
C GLU A 57 21.31 -11.35 14.18
N LEU A 58 20.40 -12.10 13.53
CA LEU A 58 19.23 -11.51 12.89
C LEU A 58 18.32 -10.81 13.91
N LEU A 59 18.12 -11.39 15.10
CA LEU A 59 17.38 -10.72 16.17
C LEU A 59 18.06 -9.43 16.63
N ARG A 60 19.39 -9.41 16.67
CA ARG A 60 20.17 -8.23 17.02
C ARG A 60 20.03 -7.14 15.94
N GLU A 61 20.15 -7.51 14.67
CA GLU A 61 19.95 -6.61 13.54
C GLU A 61 18.53 -6.02 13.54
N LEU A 62 17.52 -6.84 13.81
CA LEU A 62 16.12 -6.40 13.87
C LEU A 62 15.89 -5.43 15.04
N GLN A 63 16.51 -5.68 16.20
CA GLN A 63 16.48 -4.75 17.33
C GLN A 63 17.17 -3.42 17.00
N THR A 64 18.33 -3.46 16.35
CA THR A 64 19.05 -2.25 15.92
C THR A 64 18.22 -1.47 14.89
N LEU A 65 17.67 -2.13 13.89
CA LEU A 65 16.78 -1.51 12.90
C LEU A 65 15.54 -0.90 13.56
N GLY A 66 14.96 -1.58 14.55
CA GLY A 66 13.84 -1.08 15.32
C GLY A 66 14.18 0.20 16.10
N GLN A 67 15.37 0.27 16.69
CA GLN A 67 15.86 1.49 17.35
C GLN A 67 16.12 2.63 16.37
N ASP A 68 16.76 2.34 15.24
CA ASP A 68 17.06 3.35 14.21
C ASP A 68 15.76 3.97 13.65
N VAL A 69 14.75 3.14 13.37
CA VAL A 69 13.44 3.61 12.91
C VAL A 69 12.71 4.43 13.98
N ALA A 70 12.83 4.04 15.26
CA ALA A 70 12.23 4.82 16.35
C ALA A 70 12.86 6.22 16.44
N VAL A 71 14.18 6.33 16.33
CA VAL A 71 14.90 7.61 16.33
C VAL A 71 14.50 8.48 15.12
N ASP A 72 14.41 7.89 13.92
CA ASP A 72 13.96 8.62 12.73
C ASP A 72 12.52 9.14 12.87
N LEU A 73 11.62 8.34 13.44
CA LEU A 73 10.24 8.75 13.70
C LEU A 73 10.16 9.87 14.73
N GLU A 74 10.93 9.80 15.81
CA GLU A 74 11.00 10.86 16.81
C GLU A 74 11.52 12.17 16.19
N GLY A 75 12.51 12.09 15.30
CA GLY A 75 13.02 13.24 14.54
C GLY A 75 11.94 13.87 13.66
N LYS A 76 11.27 13.08 12.82
CA LYS A 76 10.19 13.57 11.94
C LYS A 76 9.00 14.13 12.71
N LEU A 77 8.68 13.54 13.87
CA LEU A 77 7.62 14.04 14.74
C LEU A 77 8.01 15.41 15.32
N GLY A 78 9.28 15.61 15.66
CA GLY A 78 9.84 16.91 16.03
C GLY A 78 9.67 17.96 14.93
N GLU A 79 10.11 17.64 13.71
CA GLU A 79 9.99 18.53 12.54
C GLU A 79 8.53 18.90 12.25
N LEU A 80 7.62 17.93 12.29
CA LEU A 80 6.18 18.15 12.11
C LEU A 80 5.60 19.08 13.18
N LYS A 81 5.99 18.92 14.44
CA LYS A 81 5.57 19.81 15.54
C LYS A 81 6.09 21.24 15.35
N GLU A 82 7.32 21.39 14.89
CA GLU A 82 7.92 22.70 14.62
C GLU A 82 7.20 23.41 13.47
N LEU A 83 6.94 22.69 12.37
CA LEU A 83 6.18 23.22 11.24
C LEU A 83 4.76 23.62 11.63
N LEU A 84 4.09 22.81 12.46
CA LEU A 84 2.76 23.14 12.99
C LEU A 84 2.80 24.43 13.80
N HIS A 85 3.76 24.58 14.71
CA HIS A 85 3.91 25.78 15.52
C HIS A 85 4.21 27.03 14.67
N LEU A 86 4.99 26.87 13.60
CA LEU A 86 5.27 27.96 12.66
C LEU A 86 4.00 28.37 11.90
N ALA A 87 3.20 27.41 11.45
CA ALA A 87 1.93 27.66 10.80
C ALA A 87 0.93 28.38 11.73
N ASP A 88 0.82 27.94 12.98
CA ASP A 88 -0.04 28.59 13.99
C ASP A 88 0.39 30.03 14.25
N LYS A 89 1.69 30.27 14.40
CA LYS A 89 2.23 31.63 14.54
C LYS A 89 1.93 32.50 13.32
N LYS A 90 2.00 31.94 12.11
CA LYS A 90 1.68 32.66 10.87
C LYS A 90 0.18 32.99 10.78
N LEU A 91 -0.70 32.11 11.24
CA LEU A 91 -2.13 32.38 11.34
C LEU A 91 -2.41 33.51 12.32
N GLU A 92 -1.74 33.52 13.48
CA GLU A 92 -1.86 34.61 14.45
C GLU A 92 -1.41 35.96 13.86
N GLU A 93 -0.23 36.00 13.22
CA GLU A 93 0.27 37.20 12.52
C GLU A 93 -0.70 37.72 11.44
N LEU A 94 -1.36 36.82 10.69
CA LEU A 94 -2.35 37.19 9.68
C LEU A 94 -3.65 37.69 10.31
N SER A 95 -4.14 37.05 11.37
CA SER A 95 -5.35 37.49 12.08
C SER A 95 -5.18 38.89 12.69
N GLU A 96 -4.01 39.19 13.27
CA GLU A 96 -3.71 40.54 13.74
C GLU A 96 -3.65 41.58 12.61
N ALA A 97 -3.19 41.17 11.42
CA ALA A 97 -3.13 42.04 10.25
C ALA A 97 -4.53 42.30 9.68
N GLU A 98 -5.42 41.30 9.67
CA GLU A 98 -6.83 41.46 9.30
C GLU A 98 -7.55 42.43 10.24
N ASP A 99 -7.36 42.29 11.56
CA ASP A 99 -7.96 43.20 12.56
C ASP A 99 -7.44 44.64 12.43
N LYS A 100 -6.16 44.83 12.07
CA LYS A 100 -5.56 46.17 11.88
C LYS A 100 -5.94 46.81 10.54
N CYS A 101 -6.16 46.03 9.48
CA CYS A 101 -6.46 46.55 8.15
C CYS A 101 -7.95 46.60 7.83
N ALA A 102 -8.85 46.02 8.62
CA ALA A 102 -10.28 46.22 8.46
C ALA A 102 -10.66 47.67 8.81
N PRO A 103 -10.87 48.56 7.82
CA PRO A 103 -11.40 49.87 8.11
C PRO A 103 -12.88 49.68 8.43
N ARG A 104 -13.37 50.41 9.44
CA ARG A 104 -14.80 50.59 9.72
C ARG A 104 -15.59 50.91 8.44
N GLN A 105 -16.07 49.91 7.72
CA GLN A 105 -17.31 49.98 6.96
C GLN A 105 -18.40 49.73 8.01
N SER A 106 -18.70 50.70 8.88
CA SER A 106 -19.73 51.70 8.59
C SER A 106 -20.97 51.03 8.01
N GLU A 107 -21.86 50.63 8.91
CA GLU A 107 -23.31 50.50 8.76
C GLU A 107 -23.85 50.71 7.34
N GLN A 108 -24.37 49.65 6.73
CA GLN A 108 -25.52 49.81 5.84
C GLN A 108 -26.71 49.01 6.37
N PRO A 109 -27.91 49.63 6.47
CA PRO A 109 -29.07 49.03 7.12
C PRO A 109 -29.82 48.08 6.19
N GLN A 110 -30.43 47.09 6.83
CA GLN A 110 -31.47 46.21 6.30
C GLN A 110 -32.49 46.96 5.42
N LYS A 111 -32.80 46.39 4.25
CA LYS A 111 -34.15 46.52 3.68
C LYS A 111 -34.54 45.28 2.87
N ASP A 112 -35.40 44.49 3.50
CA ASP A 112 -36.47 43.66 2.95
C ASP A 112 -36.41 43.27 1.47
N LYS A 113 -36.37 41.94 1.24
CA LYS A 113 -37.42 41.26 0.46
C LYS A 113 -37.47 39.78 0.82
N GLN A 114 -38.49 39.44 1.61
CA GLN A 114 -38.99 38.07 1.76
C GLN A 114 -39.44 37.52 0.40
N THR A 115 -39.10 36.27 0.10
CA THR A 115 -39.88 35.42 -0.82
C THR A 115 -39.96 34.02 -0.20
N PRO A 116 -41.14 33.37 -0.19
CA PRO A 116 -41.38 32.18 0.63
C PRO A 116 -40.96 30.88 -0.08
N LEU A 117 -40.27 30.03 0.71
CA LEU A 117 -40.29 28.57 0.72
C LEU A 117 -40.83 27.83 -0.53
N ALA A 118 -39.89 27.30 -1.33
CA ALA A 118 -40.11 26.11 -2.15
C ALA A 118 -38.99 25.09 -1.86
N MET A 119 -39.31 24.10 -1.03
CA MET A 119 -38.53 22.89 -0.81
C MET A 119 -38.51 22.02 -2.09
N LYS A 120 -37.32 21.75 -2.64
CA LYS A 120 -36.97 20.52 -3.40
C LYS A 120 -35.44 20.44 -3.64
N PRO A 121 -34.90 19.24 -3.87
CA PRO A 121 -33.94 18.56 -3.00
C PRO A 121 -32.47 18.89 -3.34
N GLY A 122 -31.62 18.78 -2.32
CA GLY A 122 -30.22 18.32 -2.33
C GLY A 122 -29.22 18.99 -3.30
N PRO A 123 -28.05 19.45 -2.84
CA PRO A 123 -26.93 19.67 -3.74
C PRO A 123 -26.49 18.30 -4.30
N GLU A 124 -27.04 17.92 -5.45
CA GLU A 124 -26.37 17.00 -6.36
C GLU A 124 -24.99 17.59 -6.62
N LEU A 125 -23.97 16.93 -6.07
CA LEU A 125 -22.62 16.96 -6.58
C LEU A 125 -22.70 16.78 -8.09
N GLN A 126 -22.60 17.88 -8.82
CA GLN A 126 -22.24 17.88 -10.23
C GLN A 126 -20.80 17.39 -10.29
N ILE A 127 -20.64 16.06 -10.25
CA ILE A 127 -19.47 15.41 -10.80
C ILE A 127 -19.60 15.68 -12.29
N THR A 128 -18.90 16.71 -12.76
CA THR A 128 -18.58 16.89 -14.16
C THR A 128 -17.84 15.62 -14.57
N VAL A 129 -18.59 14.69 -15.18
CA VAL A 129 -18.04 13.59 -15.96
C VAL A 129 -17.54 14.23 -17.25
N GLU A 130 -16.41 14.94 -17.13
CA GLU A 130 -15.62 15.37 -18.28
C GLU A 130 -14.78 14.19 -18.74
N ASP A 131 -15.08 13.79 -19.97
CA ASP A 131 -14.22 13.13 -20.94
C ASP A 131 -13.74 11.68 -20.69
N ASP A 132 -14.43 10.82 -21.43
CA ASP A 132 -14.06 9.49 -21.93
C ASP A 132 -12.84 9.53 -22.87
N TYR A 133 -11.74 10.15 -22.43
CA TYR A 133 -10.44 10.09 -23.12
C TYR A 133 -9.45 9.31 -22.25
N PRO A 134 -8.77 8.28 -22.80
CA PRO A 134 -7.67 7.65 -22.07
C PRO A 134 -6.63 8.73 -21.76
N PRO A 135 -6.21 8.88 -20.50
CA PRO A 135 -5.22 9.88 -20.12
C PRO A 135 -4.00 9.65 -21.01
N GLN A 136 -3.64 10.64 -21.83
CA GLN A 136 -2.46 10.54 -22.67
C GLN A 136 -1.30 10.12 -21.79
N PRO A 137 -0.50 9.12 -22.21
CA PRO A 137 0.54 8.58 -21.35
C PRO A 137 1.49 9.71 -20.99
N THR A 138 1.43 10.10 -19.72
CA THR A 138 2.40 11.04 -19.16
C THR A 138 3.79 10.52 -19.45
N ASN A 139 4.74 11.43 -19.67
CA ASN A 139 6.13 11.10 -20.04
C ASN A 139 6.74 9.99 -19.12
N ARG A 140 6.26 9.94 -17.87
CA ARG A 140 6.58 8.94 -16.85
C ARG A 140 6.19 7.50 -17.20
N TYR A 141 5.04 7.26 -17.84
CA TYR A 141 4.62 5.89 -18.24
C TYR A 141 5.49 5.32 -19.35
N ARG A 142 5.94 6.19 -20.27
CA ARG A 142 6.86 5.79 -21.34
C ARG A 142 8.20 5.30 -20.77
N GLU A 143 8.69 5.94 -19.72
CA GLU A 143 9.92 5.53 -19.05
C GLU A 143 9.76 4.20 -18.30
N ILE A 144 8.60 3.97 -17.66
CA ILE A 144 8.24 2.67 -17.05
C ILE A 144 8.22 1.55 -18.10
N TYR A 145 7.62 1.79 -19.26
CA TYR A 145 7.63 0.81 -20.34
C TYR A 145 9.03 0.54 -20.89
N ARG A 146 9.86 1.58 -21.05
CA ARG A 146 11.25 1.40 -21.47
C ARG A 146 12.02 0.52 -20.49
N MET A 147 11.92 0.78 -19.19
CA MET A 147 12.58 -0.04 -18.17
C MET A 147 12.08 -1.49 -18.17
N ALA A 148 10.79 -1.71 -18.42
CA ALA A 148 10.24 -3.06 -18.55
C ALA A 148 10.74 -3.77 -19.82
N ASP A 149 10.87 -3.04 -20.94
CA ASP A 149 11.43 -3.56 -22.19
C ASP A 149 12.93 -3.88 -22.09
N GLU A 150 13.64 -3.17 -21.20
CA GLU A 150 15.03 -3.47 -20.80
C GLU A 150 15.13 -4.73 -19.89
N GLY A 151 14.00 -5.30 -19.47
CA GLY A 151 13.94 -6.53 -18.67
C GLY A 151 14.12 -6.31 -17.17
N LEU A 152 13.98 -5.07 -16.67
CA LEU A 152 14.06 -4.80 -15.22
C LEU A 152 12.88 -5.44 -14.48
N SER A 153 13.13 -5.85 -13.24
CA SER A 153 12.09 -6.39 -12.37
C SER A 153 11.14 -5.29 -11.86
N ILE A 154 9.90 -5.67 -11.53
CA ILE A 154 8.88 -4.73 -11.00
C ILE A 154 9.40 -3.96 -9.78
N ASP A 155 10.18 -4.62 -8.93
CA ASP A 155 10.74 -4.03 -7.71
C ASP A 155 11.84 -3.00 -7.97
N GLU A 156 12.62 -3.17 -9.04
CA GLU A 156 13.63 -2.21 -9.47
C GLU A 156 12.99 -0.99 -10.12
N ILE A 157 11.98 -1.22 -10.97
CA ILE A 157 11.21 -0.16 -11.62
C ILE A 157 10.49 0.68 -10.56
N ALA A 158 9.86 0.06 -9.56
CA ALA A 158 9.17 0.75 -8.46
C ALA A 158 10.12 1.67 -7.68
N ARG A 159 11.34 1.19 -7.36
CA ARG A 159 12.37 1.99 -6.69
C ARG A 159 12.85 3.16 -7.54
N ARG A 160 13.10 2.92 -8.83
CA ARG A 160 13.65 3.94 -9.75
C ARG A 160 12.62 5.00 -10.12
N ALA A 161 11.37 4.60 -10.30
CA ALA A 161 10.26 5.49 -10.61
C ALA A 161 9.65 6.16 -9.37
N GLN A 162 10.06 5.75 -8.16
CA GLN A 162 9.46 6.16 -6.88
C GLN A 162 7.94 5.96 -6.85
N LEU A 163 7.49 4.77 -7.25
CA LEU A 163 6.08 4.38 -7.30
C LEU A 163 5.85 3.05 -6.55
N GLY A 164 4.61 2.81 -6.13
CA GLY A 164 4.23 1.56 -5.49
C GLY A 164 4.27 0.37 -6.46
N LYS A 165 4.58 -0.84 -5.97
CA LYS A 165 4.58 -2.06 -6.79
C LYS A 165 3.25 -2.30 -7.51
N GLY A 166 2.13 -2.04 -6.82
CA GLY A 166 0.79 -2.16 -7.38
C GLY A 166 0.51 -1.17 -8.51
N GLU A 167 1.03 0.06 -8.42
CA GLU A 167 0.89 1.06 -9.47
C GLU A 167 1.70 0.68 -10.71
N ILE A 168 2.93 0.21 -10.54
CA ILE A 168 3.73 -0.31 -11.66
C ILE A 168 3.02 -1.49 -12.34
N GLN A 169 2.48 -2.42 -11.57
CA GLN A 169 1.75 -3.56 -12.12
C GLN A 169 0.49 -3.13 -12.87
N LEU A 170 -0.25 -2.13 -12.36
CA LEU A 170 -1.40 -1.54 -13.03
C LEU A 170 -0.98 -0.90 -14.36
N ILE A 171 0.05 -0.04 -14.36
CA ILE A 171 0.56 0.63 -15.56
C ILE A 171 0.98 -0.40 -16.63
N LEU A 172 1.74 -1.43 -16.24
CA LEU A 172 2.15 -2.49 -17.15
C LEU A 172 0.97 -3.32 -17.68
N SER A 173 -0.10 -3.48 -16.90
CA SER A 173 -1.30 -4.20 -17.33
C SER A 173 -2.11 -3.45 -18.40
N LEU A 174 -2.07 -2.11 -18.39
CA LEU A 174 -2.77 -1.27 -19.36
C LEU A 174 -2.20 -1.45 -20.77
N ARG A 175 -0.87 -1.63 -20.91
CA ARG A 175 -0.19 -1.87 -22.20
C ARG A 175 -0.68 -3.11 -22.94
N LYS A 176 -1.16 -4.14 -22.23
CA LYS A 176 -1.63 -5.39 -22.85
C LYS A 176 -3.05 -5.30 -23.40
N LYS A 177 -3.77 -4.22 -23.15
CA LYS A 177 -5.18 -4.06 -23.49
C LYS A 177 -5.41 -3.23 -24.76
N ASP A 178 -4.33 -2.75 -25.37
CA ASP A 178 -4.28 -2.17 -26.72
C ASP A 178 -3.90 -3.25 -27.75
#